data_AF-A0A1V1T7B5-F1
#
_entry.id   AF-A0A1V1T7B5-F1
#
_cell.length_a   1.000
_cell.length_b   1.000
_cell.length_c   1.000
_cell.angle_alpha   90.00
_cell.angle_beta   90.00
_cell.angle_gamma   90.00
#
_symmetry.space_group_name_H-M   'P 1'
#
loop_
_entity.id
_entity.type
_entity.pdbx_description
1 polymer ?
#
loop_
_entity_poly.entity_id
_entity_poly.type
_entity_poly.pdbx_seq_one_letter_code
_entity_poly.pdbx_strand_id
1 'polypeptide(L)'
;MAPMTTLKGGPFDRTLFESVTKRRFFFTESFEIYRVAPNFQGDNRGLYDYGPPGCALQANIVDLWRKHFVLEENMLELDCTVITPEPVLKTSGHVDKFADWMCKDAARGEYLRADHLVENVLASRLARGVNGPSKNSPKLDEATAAEYQNILAKVATAAPSLLRTLSCPLSRQASDSNYSADR
;
A
#
# COMPACT_ATOMS: atom_id res chain seq x y z
N MET A 1 -8.37 12.55 6.19
CA MET A 1 -7.91 13.01 4.87
C MET A 1 -8.71 14.24 4.48
N ALA A 2 -8.04 15.32 4.05
CA ALA A 2 -8.74 16.49 3.51
C ALA A 2 -9.59 16.06 2.28
N PRO A 3 -10.78 16.63 2.06
CA PRO A 3 -11.56 16.30 0.88
C PRO A 3 -10.78 16.70 -0.37
N MET A 4 -10.47 15.74 -1.25
CA MET A 4 -9.89 16.05 -2.57
C MET A 4 -10.90 16.88 -3.35
N THR A 5 -10.62 18.18 -3.48
CA THR A 5 -11.42 19.11 -4.26
C THR A 5 -10.66 19.50 -5.52
N THR A 6 -11.41 19.81 -6.58
CA THR A 6 -10.85 20.38 -7.80
C THR A 6 -10.38 21.82 -7.56
N LEU A 7 -9.58 22.39 -8.47
CA LEU A 7 -9.16 23.81 -8.42
C LEU A 7 -10.36 24.78 -8.27
N LYS A 8 -11.53 24.39 -8.79
CA LYS A 8 -12.79 25.17 -8.72
C LYS A 8 -13.63 24.84 -7.47
N GLY A 9 -13.11 24.08 -6.51
CA GLY A 9 -13.82 23.66 -5.30
C GLY A 9 -14.88 22.57 -5.49
N GLY A 10 -15.07 22.05 -6.71
CA GLY A 10 -15.99 20.95 -6.98
C GLY A 10 -15.46 19.59 -6.48
N PRO A 11 -16.33 18.58 -6.34
CA PRO A 11 -15.94 17.23 -5.91
C PRO A 11 -14.99 16.59 -6.91
N PHE A 12 -13.93 15.93 -6.43
CA PHE A 12 -13.02 15.18 -7.28
C PHE A 12 -13.63 13.84 -7.70
N ASP A 13 -13.88 13.68 -8.99
CA ASP A 13 -14.28 12.41 -9.58
C ASP A 13 -13.04 11.59 -9.98
N ARG A 14 -12.68 10.63 -9.12
CA ARG A 14 -11.58 9.71 -9.34
C ARG A 14 -11.78 8.83 -10.58
N THR A 15 -13.01 8.38 -10.83
CA THR A 15 -13.28 7.47 -11.95
C THR A 15 -13.08 8.16 -13.29
N LEU A 16 -13.56 9.40 -13.42
CA LEU A 16 -13.34 10.22 -14.60
C LEU A 16 -11.85 10.51 -14.78
N PHE A 17 -11.15 10.91 -13.71
CA PHE A 17 -9.72 11.19 -13.74
C PHE A 17 -8.89 9.98 -14.19
N GLU A 18 -9.10 8.82 -13.59
CA GLU A 18 -8.40 7.59 -13.97
C GLU A 18 -8.70 7.20 -15.43
N SER A 19 -9.95 7.34 -15.87
CA SER A 19 -10.34 7.04 -17.26
C SER A 19 -9.60 7.92 -18.28
N VAL A 20 -9.38 9.21 -17.98
CA VAL A 20 -8.72 10.14 -18.87
C VAL A 20 -7.21 9.87 -18.88
N THR A 21 -6.64 9.68 -17.69
CA THR A 21 -5.20 9.43 -17.50
C THR A 21 -4.78 8.12 -18.18
N LYS A 22 -5.58 7.05 -18.06
CA LYS A 22 -5.37 5.79 -18.79
C LYS A 22 -5.57 5.96 -20.30
N ARG A 23 -6.67 6.60 -20.75
CA ARG A 23 -6.95 6.81 -22.19
C ARG A 23 -5.91 7.68 -22.90
N ARG A 24 -5.31 8.64 -22.20
CA ARG A 24 -4.22 9.49 -22.70
C ARG A 24 -2.84 8.89 -22.47
N PHE A 25 -2.79 7.67 -21.95
CA PHE A 25 -1.57 6.90 -21.72
C PHE A 25 -0.53 7.66 -20.90
N PHE A 26 -0.97 8.27 -19.80
CA PHE A 26 -0.05 8.81 -18.78
C PHE A 26 0.60 7.68 -18.00
N PHE A 27 -0.21 6.70 -17.56
CA PHE A 27 0.26 5.46 -16.99
C PHE A 27 -0.70 4.33 -17.35
N THR A 28 -0.20 3.10 -17.38
CA THR A 28 -1.00 1.88 -17.41
C THR A 28 -0.43 0.82 -16.46
N GLU A 29 -1.17 -0.25 -16.21
CA GLU A 29 -0.69 -1.39 -15.43
C GLU A 29 0.38 -2.15 -16.23
N SER A 30 1.52 -2.43 -15.61
CA SER A 30 2.61 -3.13 -16.32
C SER A 30 2.17 -4.53 -16.73
N PHE A 31 2.55 -4.97 -17.92
CA PHE A 31 2.20 -6.30 -18.44
C PHE A 31 0.69 -6.57 -18.56
N GLU A 32 -0.12 -5.53 -18.79
CA GLU A 32 -1.59 -5.63 -18.91
C GLU A 32 -2.06 -6.77 -19.83
N ILE A 33 -1.39 -6.97 -20.96
CA ILE A 33 -1.72 -8.02 -21.95
C ILE A 33 -1.56 -9.45 -21.40
N TYR A 34 -0.67 -9.66 -20.43
CA TYR A 34 -0.39 -10.98 -19.87
C TYR A 34 -1.35 -11.36 -18.76
N ARG A 35 -2.07 -10.40 -18.16
CA ARG A 35 -3.03 -10.68 -17.09
C ARG A 35 -4.18 -11.59 -17.55
N VAL A 36 -4.55 -11.52 -18.83
CA VAL A 36 -5.62 -12.35 -19.42
C VAL A 36 -5.05 -13.61 -20.09
N ALA A 37 -3.74 -13.81 -20.07
CA ALA A 37 -3.11 -14.95 -20.71
C ALA A 37 -3.42 -16.24 -19.91
N PRO A 38 -3.90 -17.32 -20.57
CA PRO A 38 -4.30 -18.56 -19.89
C PRO A 38 -3.12 -19.28 -19.19
N ASN A 39 -1.89 -18.95 -19.56
CA ASN A 39 -0.67 -19.59 -19.05
C ASN A 39 0.08 -18.72 -18.02
N PHE A 40 -0.42 -17.54 -17.67
CA PHE A 40 0.21 -16.67 -16.68
C PHE A 40 -0.42 -16.90 -15.29
N GLN A 41 0.37 -17.45 -14.38
CA GLN A 41 -0.02 -17.70 -12.98
C GLN A 41 0.75 -16.72 -12.10
N GLY A 42 0.29 -15.48 -12.07
CA GLY A 42 0.91 -14.42 -11.28
C GLY A 42 0.00 -13.22 -11.12
N ASP A 43 0.34 -12.36 -10.16
CA ASP A 43 -0.27 -11.06 -10.00
C ASP A 43 0.82 -9.98 -10.17
N ASN A 44 0.52 -8.96 -10.96
CA ASN A 44 1.37 -7.82 -11.27
C ASN A 44 0.82 -6.52 -10.67
N ARG A 45 -0.15 -6.61 -9.76
CA ARG A 45 -0.66 -5.44 -9.01
C ARG A 45 0.46 -4.68 -8.32
N GLY A 46 0.39 -3.35 -8.41
CA GLY A 46 1.39 -2.44 -7.86
C GLY A 46 2.49 -2.03 -8.84
N LEU A 47 2.56 -2.66 -10.03
CA LEU A 47 3.47 -2.28 -11.10
C LEU A 47 2.74 -1.42 -12.15
N TYR A 48 3.36 -0.31 -12.53
CA TYR A 48 2.80 0.62 -13.52
C TYR A 48 3.88 1.08 -14.50
N ASP A 49 3.50 1.18 -15.77
CA ASP A 49 4.32 1.70 -16.85
C ASP A 49 3.86 3.12 -17.18
N TYR A 50 4.80 4.08 -17.26
CA TYR A 50 4.51 5.44 -17.68
C TYR A 50 4.57 5.55 -19.20
N GLY A 51 3.53 6.14 -19.80
CA GLY A 51 3.53 6.45 -21.22
C GLY A 51 4.16 7.82 -21.51
N PRO A 52 4.20 8.27 -22.78
CA PRO A 52 4.94 9.47 -23.19
C PRO A 52 4.64 10.74 -22.36
N PRO A 53 3.37 11.13 -22.12
CA PRO A 53 3.09 12.30 -21.30
C PRO A 53 3.39 12.08 -19.81
N GLY A 54 3.32 10.83 -19.31
CA GLY A 54 3.72 10.47 -17.94
C GLY A 54 5.21 10.60 -17.72
N CYS A 55 6.03 10.09 -18.64
CA CYS A 55 7.49 10.22 -18.59
C CYS A 55 7.93 11.69 -18.64
N ALA A 56 7.33 12.49 -19.53
CA ALA A 56 7.61 13.92 -19.61
C ALA A 56 7.24 14.65 -18.31
N LEU A 57 6.09 14.32 -17.72
CA LEU A 57 5.67 14.89 -16.43
C LEU A 57 6.63 14.51 -15.29
N GLN A 58 7.01 13.23 -15.19
CA GLN A 58 7.96 12.75 -14.19
C GLN A 58 9.32 13.47 -14.32
N ALA A 59 9.83 13.60 -15.54
CA ALA A 59 11.08 14.32 -15.80
C ALA A 59 11.00 15.79 -15.36
N ASN A 60 9.89 16.47 -15.65
CA ASN A 60 9.67 17.86 -15.23
C ASN A 60 9.58 18.01 -13.71
N ILE A 61 8.94 17.06 -13.02
CA ILE A 61 8.86 17.06 -11.55
C ILE A 61 10.25 16.88 -10.93
N VAL A 62 11.04 15.93 -11.44
CA VAL A 62 12.41 15.68 -10.96
C VAL A 62 13.31 16.90 -11.23
N ASP A 63 13.22 17.51 -12.41
CA ASP A 63 13.99 18.72 -12.74
C ASP A 63 13.65 19.91 -11.81
N LEU A 64 12.36 20.12 -11.53
CA LEU A 64 11.93 21.14 -10.59
C LEU A 64 12.43 20.86 -9.17
N TRP A 65 12.37 19.60 -8.73
CA TRP A 65 12.89 19.18 -7.42
C TRP A 65 14.41 19.40 -7.31
N ARG A 66 15.17 19.04 -8.36
CA ARG A 66 16.63 19.26 -8.41
C ARG A 66 16.97 20.75 -8.33
N LYS A 67 16.25 21.59 -9.07
CA LYS A 67 16.43 23.05 -9.00
C LYS A 67 16.17 23.58 -7.60
N HIS A 68 15.07 23.15 -6.98
CA HIS A 68 14.65 23.68 -5.69
C HIS A 68 15.48 23.18 -4.50
N PHE A 69 15.94 21.92 -4.48
CA PHE A 69 16.68 21.38 -3.34
C PHE A 69 18.17 21.27 -3.63
N VAL A 70 18.54 20.63 -4.73
CA VAL A 70 19.95 20.33 -5.01
C VAL A 70 20.73 21.61 -5.33
N LEU A 71 20.18 22.47 -6.20
CA LEU A 71 20.88 23.70 -6.60
C LEU A 71 20.74 24.83 -5.58
N GLU A 72 19.55 25.07 -5.02
CA GLU A 72 19.38 26.15 -4.04
C GLU A 72 20.13 25.88 -2.73
N GLU A 73 20.16 24.63 -2.24
CA GLU A 73 20.84 24.26 -1.00
C GLU A 73 22.28 23.75 -1.22
N ASN A 74 22.78 23.74 -2.47
CA ASN A 74 24.09 23.20 -2.86
C ASN A 74 24.35 21.76 -2.36
N MET A 75 23.38 20.87 -2.53
CA MET A 75 23.52 19.46 -2.14
C MET A 75 24.46 18.69 -3.09
N LEU A 76 25.15 17.68 -2.56
CA LEU A 76 25.96 16.75 -3.35
C LEU A 76 25.08 15.62 -3.89
N GLU A 77 24.73 15.70 -5.18
CA GLU A 77 23.97 14.67 -5.87
C GLU A 77 24.86 13.44 -6.18
N LEU A 78 24.37 12.25 -5.83
CA LEU A 78 25.05 10.97 -6.04
C LEU A 78 24.08 9.98 -6.67
N ASP A 79 24.57 9.19 -7.63
CA ASP A 79 23.83 8.07 -8.22
C ASP A 79 24.44 6.75 -7.74
N CYS A 80 23.66 5.96 -7.02
CA CYS A 80 24.09 4.73 -6.34
C CYS A 80 23.40 3.50 -6.94
N THR A 81 24.02 2.33 -6.80
CA THR A 81 23.47 1.08 -7.33
C THR A 81 22.20 0.63 -6.58
N VAL A 82 21.19 0.18 -7.32
CA VAL A 82 19.95 -0.37 -6.74
C VAL A 82 20.17 -1.76 -6.11
N ILE A 83 20.94 -2.62 -6.78
CA ILE A 83 21.26 -3.96 -6.25
C ILE A 83 22.18 -3.79 -5.04
N THR A 84 21.69 -4.22 -3.87
CA THR A 84 22.36 -4.02 -2.58
C THR A 84 22.65 -5.35 -1.91
N PRO A 85 23.89 -5.64 -1.47
CA PRO A 85 24.21 -6.86 -0.73
C PRO A 85 23.47 -6.98 0.61
N GLU A 86 23.03 -8.18 0.96
CA GLU A 86 22.29 -8.46 2.20
C GLU A 86 22.96 -7.91 3.48
N PRO A 87 24.29 -8.01 3.69
CA PRO A 87 24.93 -7.51 4.92
C PRO A 87 24.68 -6.02 5.18
N VAL A 88 24.50 -5.22 4.13
CA VAL A 88 24.22 -3.78 4.21
C VAL A 88 22.81 -3.54 4.74
N LEU A 89 21.82 -4.28 4.24
CA LEU A 89 20.43 -4.20 4.68
C LEU A 89 20.24 -4.75 6.10
N LYS A 90 21.02 -5.77 6.47
CA LYS A 90 21.04 -6.29 7.84
C LYS A 90 21.62 -5.28 8.82
N THR A 91 22.75 -4.65 8.48
CA THR A 91 23.40 -3.65 9.33
C THR A 91 22.55 -2.40 9.52
N SER A 92 21.84 -1.96 8.48
CA SER A 92 20.88 -0.84 8.59
C SER A 92 19.58 -1.18 9.33
N GLY A 93 19.34 -2.48 9.63
CA GLY A 93 18.14 -2.96 10.33
C GLY A 93 16.89 -3.06 9.46
N HIS A 94 17.01 -2.91 8.13
CA HIS A 94 15.89 -3.08 7.20
C HIS A 94 15.35 -4.52 7.24
N VAL A 95 16.23 -5.52 7.33
CA VAL A 95 15.84 -6.95 7.36
C VAL A 95 14.91 -7.25 8.55
N ASP A 96 15.14 -6.64 9.71
CA ASP A 96 14.38 -6.94 10.92
C ASP A 96 13.09 -6.12 11.07
N LYS A 97 13.09 -4.88 10.55
CA LYS A 97 12.05 -3.87 10.80
C LYS A 97 11.16 -3.55 9.60
N PHE A 98 11.66 -3.70 8.38
CA PHE A 98 10.92 -3.37 7.15
C PHE A 98 10.08 -4.56 6.69
N ALA A 99 9.12 -4.95 7.53
CA ALA A 99 8.21 -6.06 7.23
C ALA A 99 6.79 -5.70 7.67
N ASP A 100 5.85 -5.93 6.76
CA ASP A 100 4.43 -5.81 7.01
C ASP A 100 3.83 -7.16 7.41
N TRP A 101 2.84 -7.12 8.30
CA TRP A 101 2.10 -8.32 8.68
C TRP A 101 1.06 -8.67 7.61
N MET A 102 1.08 -9.92 7.15
CA MET A 102 0.21 -10.42 6.08
C MET A 102 -0.67 -11.57 6.58
N CYS A 103 -1.97 -11.49 6.34
CA CYS A 103 -2.93 -12.55 6.58
C CYS A 103 -3.16 -13.33 5.27
N LYS A 104 -3.26 -14.66 5.36
CA LYS A 104 -3.64 -15.52 4.23
C LYS A 104 -5.08 -15.98 4.39
N ASP A 105 -5.91 -15.78 3.38
CA ASP A 105 -7.25 -16.39 3.34
C ASP A 105 -7.12 -17.90 3.08
N ALA A 106 -7.68 -18.72 3.99
CA ALA A 106 -7.66 -20.17 3.86
C ALA A 106 -8.50 -20.69 2.68
N ALA A 107 -9.52 -19.94 2.26
CA ALA A 107 -10.41 -20.36 1.18
C ALA A 107 -9.90 -19.93 -0.20
N ARG A 108 -9.37 -18.71 -0.31
CA ARG A 108 -8.93 -18.12 -1.60
C ARG A 108 -7.43 -18.13 -1.81
N GLY A 109 -6.65 -18.33 -0.75
CA GLY A 109 -5.19 -18.26 -0.80
C GLY A 109 -4.62 -16.85 -1.02
N GLU A 110 -5.47 -15.82 -1.03
CA GLU A 110 -5.07 -14.42 -1.20
C GLU A 110 -4.34 -13.90 0.05
N TYR A 111 -3.32 -13.08 -0.17
CA TYR A 111 -2.59 -12.39 0.89
C TYR A 111 -3.14 -10.97 1.06
N LEU A 112 -3.48 -10.63 2.30
CA LEU A 112 -4.03 -9.33 2.68
C LEU A 112 -3.14 -8.70 3.73
N ARG A 113 -2.78 -7.42 3.57
CA ARG A 113 -2.04 -6.69 4.61
C ARG A 113 -2.94 -6.52 5.84
N ALA A 114 -2.44 -6.91 7.00
CA ALA A 114 -3.24 -7.09 8.21
C ALA A 114 -3.81 -5.76 8.74
N ASP A 115 -3.06 -4.67 8.60
CA ASP A 115 -3.48 -3.30 8.93
C ASP A 115 -4.71 -2.87 8.13
N HIS A 116 -4.68 -2.98 6.80
CA HIS A 116 -5.80 -2.65 5.92
C HIS A 116 -7.00 -3.56 6.16
N LEU A 117 -6.77 -4.85 6.46
CA LEU A 117 -7.85 -5.77 6.79
C LEU A 117 -8.59 -5.32 8.05
N VAL A 118 -7.85 -5.01 9.12
CA VAL A 118 -8.44 -4.52 10.38
C VAL A 118 -9.16 -3.19 10.15
N GLU A 119 -8.54 -2.25 9.42
CA GLU A 119 -9.15 -0.97 9.09
C GLU A 119 -10.49 -1.14 8.35
N ASN A 120 -10.51 -1.95 7.29
CA ASN A 120 -11.71 -2.18 6.49
C ASN A 120 -12.82 -2.88 7.29
N VAL A 121 -12.47 -3.84 8.15
CA VAL A 121 -13.45 -4.53 9.01
C VAL A 121 -14.05 -3.58 10.04
N LEU A 122 -13.22 -2.77 10.70
CA LEU A 122 -13.68 -1.80 11.70
C LEU A 122 -14.52 -0.69 11.05
N ALA A 123 -14.09 -0.14 9.92
CA ALA A 123 -14.85 0.84 9.15
C ALA A 123 -16.21 0.27 8.69
N SER A 124 -16.23 -0.96 8.19
CA SER A 124 -17.48 -1.64 7.80
C SER A 124 -18.42 -1.88 8.98
N ARG A 125 -17.88 -2.22 10.16
CA ARG A 125 -18.68 -2.40 11.39
C ARG A 125 -19.25 -1.09 11.89
N LEU A 126 -18.47 0.00 11.87
CA LEU A 126 -18.95 1.33 12.23
C LEU A 126 -20.05 1.81 11.27
N ALA A 127 -19.87 1.65 9.96
CA ALA A 127 -20.86 2.02 8.95
C ALA A 127 -22.18 1.23 9.11
N ARG A 128 -22.11 -0.07 9.44
CA ARG A 128 -23.28 -0.91 9.71
C ARG A 128 -23.97 -0.58 11.04
N GLY A 129 -23.21 -0.20 12.07
CA GLY A 129 -23.71 0.18 13.38
C GLY A 129 -24.55 1.48 13.37
N VAL A 130 -24.36 2.35 12.39
CA VAL A 130 -25.10 3.61 12.25
C VAL A 130 -26.43 3.43 11.48
N ASN A 131 -26.56 2.43 10.58
CA ASN A 131 -27.71 2.35 9.64
C ASN A 131 -28.38 0.96 9.45
N GLY A 132 -28.13 -0.06 10.29
CA GLY A 132 -28.69 -1.41 10.07
C GLY A 132 -29.62 -1.94 11.17
N PRO A 133 -30.91 -2.20 10.92
CA PRO A 133 -31.74 -3.06 11.76
C PRO A 133 -31.54 -4.52 11.30
N SER A 134 -30.82 -5.34 12.06
CA SER A 134 -30.81 -6.79 11.85
C SER A 134 -31.08 -7.50 13.16
N LYS A 135 -32.09 -8.37 13.14
CA LYS A 135 -32.69 -9.02 14.32
C LYS A 135 -31.73 -9.89 15.15
N ASN A 136 -30.49 -10.15 14.69
CA ASN A 136 -29.53 -11.04 15.34
C ASN A 136 -28.12 -10.45 15.54
N SER A 137 -27.93 -9.12 15.45
CA SER A 137 -26.66 -8.48 15.79
C SER A 137 -26.89 -7.40 16.85
N PRO A 138 -26.21 -7.44 18.02
CA PRO A 138 -26.33 -6.39 19.02
C PRO A 138 -25.96 -5.03 18.42
N LYS A 139 -26.70 -3.97 18.79
CA LYS A 139 -26.29 -2.59 18.49
C LYS A 139 -24.89 -2.38 19.06
N LEU A 140 -24.04 -1.67 18.31
CA LEU A 140 -22.72 -1.30 18.81
C LEU A 140 -22.89 -0.28 19.93
N ASP A 141 -22.55 -0.68 21.15
CA ASP A 141 -22.51 0.23 22.29
C ASP A 141 -21.51 1.36 22.01
N GLU A 142 -21.82 2.56 22.46
CA GLU A 142 -21.02 3.78 22.23
C GLU A 142 -19.57 3.62 22.76
N ALA A 143 -19.39 2.81 23.82
CA ALA A 143 -18.10 2.42 24.35
C ALA A 143 -17.27 1.55 23.38
N THR A 144 -17.91 0.59 22.70
CA THR A 144 -17.26 -0.31 21.73
C THR A 144 -16.89 0.44 20.45
N ALA A 145 -17.70 1.44 20.05
CA ALA A 145 -17.36 2.33 18.94
C ALA A 145 -16.14 3.20 19.25
N ALA A 146 -16.02 3.73 20.48
CA ALA A 146 -14.84 4.45 20.94
C ALA A 146 -13.60 3.55 21.02
N GLU A 147 -13.76 2.29 21.44
CA GLU A 147 -12.67 1.31 21.43
C GLU A 147 -12.19 1.01 20.01
N TYR A 148 -13.09 0.82 19.05
CA TYR A 148 -12.73 0.64 17.64
C TYR A 148 -12.03 1.87 17.04
N GLN A 149 -12.45 3.07 17.39
CA GLN A 149 -11.75 4.31 16.99
C GLN A 149 -10.36 4.41 17.61
N ASN A 150 -10.20 4.00 18.88
CA ASN A 150 -8.89 3.93 19.54
C ASN A 150 -7.98 2.87 18.91
N ILE A 151 -8.52 1.72 18.51
CA ILE A 151 -7.77 0.67 17.80
C ILE A 151 -7.34 1.18 16.42
N LEU A 152 -8.21 1.85 15.67
CA LEU A 152 -7.87 2.48 14.40
C LEU A 152 -6.76 3.54 14.54
N ALA A 153 -6.87 4.40 15.56
CA ALA A 153 -5.85 5.40 15.86
C ALA A 153 -4.50 4.75 16.20
N LYS A 154 -4.52 3.64 16.95
CA LYS A 154 -3.32 2.84 17.25
C LYS A 154 -2.77 2.13 16.02
N VAL A 155 -3.59 1.58 15.13
CA VAL A 155 -3.12 0.97 13.87
C VAL A 155 -2.49 2.03 12.95
N ALA A 156 -3.00 3.26 12.94
CA ALA A 156 -2.45 4.36 12.16
C ALA A 156 -1.14 4.95 12.75
N THR A 157 -0.90 4.82 14.06
CA THR A 157 0.28 5.38 14.76
C THR A 157 1.32 4.34 15.15
N ALA A 158 0.95 3.07 15.28
CA ALA A 158 1.85 2.02 15.69
C ALA A 158 2.67 1.51 14.51
N ALA A 159 3.98 1.63 14.65
CA ALA A 159 4.92 0.69 14.05
C ALA A 159 4.41 -0.77 14.28
N PRO A 160 4.76 -1.73 13.41
CA PRO A 160 4.21 -3.10 13.38
C PRO A 160 4.29 -3.95 14.67
N SER A 161 4.68 -3.41 15.83
CA SER A 161 4.82 -4.10 17.11
C SER A 161 3.50 -4.51 17.78
N LEU A 162 2.36 -3.88 17.47
CA LEU A 162 1.09 -4.11 18.18
C LEU A 162 0.27 -5.31 17.64
N LEU A 163 0.58 -5.82 16.45
CA LEU A 163 -0.09 -7.01 15.88
C LEU A 163 0.42 -8.35 16.42
N ARG A 164 1.34 -8.33 17.40
CA ARG A 164 1.98 -9.52 17.99
C ARG A 164 1.04 -10.41 18.82
N THR A 165 -0.15 -9.92 19.19
CA THR A 165 -1.09 -10.61 20.10
C THR A 165 -2.29 -11.26 19.42
N LEU A 166 -2.46 -11.09 18.10
CA LEU A 166 -3.49 -11.81 17.35
C LEU A 166 -2.98 -13.20 17.00
N SER A 167 -3.59 -14.24 17.57
CA SER A 167 -3.26 -15.67 17.44
C SER A 167 -3.48 -16.27 16.04
N CYS A 168 -3.44 -15.45 14.98
CA CYS A 168 -3.47 -15.93 13.62
C CYS A 168 -2.08 -16.48 13.27
N PRO A 169 -1.96 -17.60 12.53
CA PRO A 169 -0.68 -18.06 11.98
C PRO A 169 -0.20 -17.08 10.91
N LEU A 170 0.27 -15.93 11.36
CA LEU A 170 0.87 -14.85 10.59
C LEU A 170 2.31 -15.25 10.32
N SER A 171 2.59 -15.79 9.14
CA SER A 171 3.96 -16.02 8.70
C SER A 171 4.64 -14.66 8.55
N ARG A 172 5.64 -14.39 9.40
CA ARG A 172 6.59 -13.30 9.19
C ARG A 172 7.44 -13.71 7.99
N GLN A 173 7.12 -13.23 6.79
CA GLN A 173 7.99 -13.43 5.64
C GLN A 173 9.17 -12.45 5.74
N ALA A 174 10.10 -12.74 6.65
CA ALA A 174 11.50 -12.51 6.33
C ALA A 174 11.87 -13.64 5.37
N SER A 175 12.49 -13.31 4.24
CA SER A 175 12.92 -14.25 3.23
C SER A 175 13.89 -15.29 3.82
N ASP A 176 13.37 -16.43 4.26
CA ASP A 176 14.17 -17.64 4.47
C ASP A 176 14.55 -18.18 3.09
N SER A 177 15.50 -17.53 2.43
CA SER A 177 16.22 -18.09 1.27
C SER A 177 17.22 -19.13 1.76
N ASN A 178 16.74 -20.22 2.34
CA ASN A 178 17.50 -21.47 2.38
C ASN A 178 17.27 -22.21 1.07
N TYR A 179 17.75 -21.62 -0.03
CA TYR A 179 18.07 -22.42 -1.22
C TYR A 179 19.48 -22.94 -1.00
N SER A 180 19.54 -24.18 -0.52
CA SER A 180 20.73 -25.02 -0.55
C SER A 180 21.26 -25.06 -1.98
N ALA A 181 22.24 -24.21 -2.29
CA ALA A 181 23.14 -24.42 -3.42
C ALA A 181 24.10 -25.55 -3.03
N ASP A 182 23.58 -26.78 -3.08
CA ASP A 182 24.39 -27.98 -3.12
C ASP A 182 24.70 -28.24 -4.60
N ARG A 183 25.99 -28.13 -4.93
CA ARG A 183 26.70 -28.37 -6.21
C ARG A 183 26.89 -27.19 -7.15
#